data_AF-A0A9Y2JLV1-F1
#
_entry.id   AF-A0A9Y2JLV1-F1
#
_cell.length_a   1.000
_cell.length_b   1.000
_cell.length_c   1.000
_cell.angle_alpha   90.00
_cell.angle_beta   90.00
_cell.angle_gamma   90.00
#
_symmetry.space_group_name_H-M   'P 1'
#
loop_
_entity.id
_entity.type
_entity.pdbx_description
1 polymer ?
#
loop_
_entity_poly.entity_id
_entity_poly.type
_entity_poly.pdbx_seq_one_letter_code
_entity_poly.pdbx_strand_id
1 'polypeptide(L)'
;MTSGVGRRLLDFLRELRATTTWTVVVTETGTGSKWDLGGSTWQATVIVEPRRWLGLEFEARDPVSGRRATYDIDTDLYDISQDGQREFADEIERDIIEFLGNLRQRALLRGNDGAKFVLVFPLDGSYVRVVQGRFMTHASTHDSLTGGDYVPAE
;
A
#
# COMPACT_ATOMS: atom_id res chain seq x y z
N MET A 1 -10.27 -25.71 -6.09
CA MET A 1 -11.09 -24.58 -5.60
C MET A 1 -10.48 -23.33 -6.18
N THR A 2 -11.14 -22.69 -7.15
CA THR A 2 -10.64 -21.45 -7.76
C THR A 2 -10.64 -20.36 -6.70
N SER A 3 -9.46 -19.91 -6.27
CA SER A 3 -9.34 -18.71 -5.44
C SER A 3 -9.94 -17.54 -6.22
N GLY A 4 -11.00 -16.92 -5.69
CA GLY A 4 -11.56 -15.71 -6.28
C GLY A 4 -10.62 -14.53 -6.05
N VAL A 5 -10.66 -13.55 -6.96
CA VAL A 5 -9.98 -12.25 -6.83
C VAL A 5 -10.23 -11.65 -5.44
N GLY A 6 -9.20 -11.13 -4.79
CA GLY A 6 -9.29 -10.52 -3.45
C GLY A 6 -9.37 -11.50 -2.28
N ARG A 7 -9.40 -12.82 -2.53
CA ARG A 7 -9.48 -13.82 -1.45
C ARG A 7 -8.20 -13.86 -0.61
N ARG A 8 -7.02 -13.79 -1.23
CA ARG A 8 -5.74 -13.79 -0.51
C ARG A 8 -5.59 -12.50 0.29
N LEU A 9 -6.00 -11.37 -0.28
CA LEU A 9 -5.98 -10.09 0.40
C LEU A 9 -6.91 -10.08 1.62
N LEU A 10 -8.13 -10.62 1.51
CA LEU A 10 -9.02 -10.76 2.67
C LEU A 10 -8.44 -11.65 3.77
N ASP A 11 -7.84 -12.79 3.39
CA ASP A 11 -7.25 -13.70 4.37
C ASP A 11 -6.02 -13.07 5.04
N PHE A 12 -5.20 -12.32 4.30
CA PHE A 12 -4.11 -11.52 4.83
C PHE A 12 -4.59 -10.41 5.78
N LEU A 13 -5.62 -9.63 5.40
CA LEU A 13 -6.15 -8.54 6.24
C LEU A 13 -6.72 -9.05 7.57
N ARG A 14 -7.35 -10.23 7.55
CA ARG A 14 -7.83 -10.91 8.77
C ARG A 14 -6.68 -11.32 9.69
N GLU A 15 -5.62 -11.89 9.13
CA GLU A 15 -4.40 -12.25 9.86
C GLU A 15 -3.71 -11.00 10.42
N LEU A 16 -3.59 -9.96 9.60
CA LEU A 16 -3.02 -8.67 9.98
C LEU A 16 -3.77 -8.05 11.15
N ARG A 17 -5.11 -8.01 11.09
CA ARG A 17 -5.94 -7.50 12.19
C ARG A 17 -5.71 -8.23 13.51
N ALA A 18 -5.41 -9.52 13.45
CA ALA A 18 -5.18 -10.34 14.65
C ALA A 18 -3.77 -10.18 15.24
N THR A 19 -2.81 -9.71 14.45
CA THR A 19 -1.38 -9.74 14.81
C THR A 19 -0.73 -8.36 14.92
N THR A 20 -1.38 -7.32 14.40
CA THR A 20 -0.82 -5.97 14.35
C THR A 20 -1.09 -5.16 15.62
N THR A 21 -0.28 -4.11 15.82
CA THR A 21 -0.52 -3.06 16.81
C THR A 21 -1.22 -1.83 16.21
N TRP A 22 -1.51 -1.86 14.92
CA TRP A 22 -2.19 -0.78 14.21
C TRP A 22 -3.64 -0.64 14.66
N THR A 23 -4.18 0.56 14.49
CA THR A 23 -5.64 0.73 14.51
C THR A 23 -6.21 0.08 13.26
N VAL A 24 -7.25 -0.75 13.43
CA VAL A 24 -7.94 -1.43 12.32
C VAL A 24 -9.44 -1.26 12.51
N VAL A 25 -10.10 -0.57 11.58
CA VAL A 25 -11.55 -0.42 11.52
C VAL A 25 -12.05 -1.07 10.23
N VAL A 26 -13.05 -1.93 10.35
CA VAL A 26 -13.62 -2.66 9.21
C VAL A 26 -15.06 -2.22 9.03
N THR A 27 -15.39 -1.80 7.81
CA THR A 27 -16.75 -1.50 7.37
C THR A 27 -17.12 -2.48 6.27
N GLU A 28 -18.05 -3.40 6.56
CA GLU A 28 -18.61 -4.27 5.53
C GLU A 28 -19.45 -3.44 4.55
N THR A 29 -19.28 -3.70 3.27
CA THR A 29 -20.12 -3.14 2.20
C THR A 29 -20.99 -4.24 1.63
N GLY A 30 -22.06 -3.91 0.88
CA GLY A 30 -22.97 -4.92 0.35
C GLY A 30 -22.31 -5.97 -0.56
N THR A 31 -21.13 -5.66 -1.12
CA THR A 31 -20.40 -6.49 -2.08
C THR A 31 -18.93 -6.72 -1.71
N GLY A 32 -18.49 -6.25 -0.54
CA GLY A 32 -17.09 -6.30 -0.13
C GLY A 32 -16.85 -5.69 1.24
N SER A 33 -15.67 -5.11 1.44
CA SER A 33 -15.29 -4.51 2.72
C SER A 33 -14.28 -3.38 2.54
N LYS A 34 -14.37 -2.37 3.41
CA LYS A 34 -13.40 -1.30 3.56
C LYS A 34 -12.64 -1.49 4.88
N TRP A 35 -11.32 -1.41 4.82
CA TRP A 35 -10.41 -1.57 5.94
C TRP A 35 -9.62 -0.29 6.12
N ASP A 36 -9.94 0.46 7.17
CA ASP A 36 -9.19 1.64 7.57
C ASP A 36 -8.10 1.20 8.57
N LEU A 37 -6.85 1.42 8.19
CA LEU A 37 -5.64 1.05 8.93
C LEU A 37 -4.92 2.31 9.39
N GLY A 38 -4.36 2.31 10.59
CA GLY A 38 -3.66 3.49 11.12
C GLY A 38 -2.47 3.16 12.01
N GLY A 39 -1.36 3.84 11.74
CA GLY A 39 -0.21 3.96 12.62
C GLY A 39 -0.10 5.35 13.23
N SER A 40 1.04 5.65 13.85
CA SER A 40 1.26 6.95 14.50
C SER A 40 1.53 8.08 13.51
N THR A 41 2.11 7.74 12.36
CA THR A 41 2.55 8.69 11.33
C THR A 41 1.99 8.37 9.95
N TRP A 42 1.04 7.45 9.85
CA TRP A 42 0.45 7.05 8.58
C TRP A 42 -0.98 6.51 8.74
N GLN A 43 -1.71 6.50 7.64
CA GLN A 43 -3.02 5.88 7.51
C GLN A 43 -3.12 5.19 6.15
N ALA A 44 -3.94 4.13 6.07
CA ALA A 44 -4.24 3.45 4.83
C ALA A 44 -5.71 3.06 4.75
N THR A 45 -6.28 3.11 3.56
CA THR A 45 -7.60 2.54 3.25
C THR A 45 -7.41 1.39 2.28
N VAL A 46 -7.90 0.20 2.62
CA VAL A 46 -7.93 -0.95 1.72
C VAL A 46 -9.37 -1.28 1.38
N ILE A 47 -9.71 -1.29 0.09
CA ILE A 47 -11.02 -1.68 -0.42
C ILE A 47 -10.88 -3.06 -1.05
N VAL A 48 -11.70 -4.00 -0.59
CA VAL A 48 -11.79 -5.34 -1.18
C VAL A 48 -13.21 -5.59 -1.65
N GLU A 49 -13.44 -5.38 -2.95
CA GLU A 49 -14.67 -5.71 -3.67
C GLU A 49 -14.32 -6.67 -4.83
N PRO A 50 -14.30 -8.00 -4.60
CA PRO A 50 -13.83 -9.02 -5.55
C PRO A 50 -14.41 -8.99 -6.97
N ARG A 51 -15.54 -8.31 -7.17
CA ARG A 51 -16.24 -8.21 -8.46
C ARG A 51 -16.15 -6.82 -9.09
N ARG A 52 -15.42 -5.89 -8.48
CA ARG A 52 -15.47 -4.48 -8.89
C ARG A 52 -14.15 -3.76 -8.68
N TRP A 53 -13.53 -3.93 -7.52
CA TRP A 53 -12.42 -3.10 -7.11
C TRP A 53 -11.54 -3.75 -6.05
N LEU A 54 -10.24 -3.79 -6.29
CA LEU A 54 -9.24 -3.91 -5.23
C LEU A 54 -8.45 -2.61 -5.20
N GLY A 55 -8.18 -2.08 -4.00
CA GLY A 55 -7.34 -0.91 -3.90
C GLY A 55 -6.81 -0.64 -2.52
N LEU A 56 -5.70 0.08 -2.48
CA LEU A 56 -5.03 0.62 -1.32
C LEU A 56 -4.75 2.09 -1.60
N GLU A 57 -5.20 2.96 -0.70
CA GLU A 57 -4.78 4.35 -0.62
C GLU A 57 -3.95 4.50 0.66
N PHE A 58 -2.73 5.03 0.56
CA PHE A 58 -1.84 5.21 1.70
C PHE A 58 -1.35 6.65 1.81
N GLU A 59 -1.29 7.16 3.05
CA GLU A 59 -0.70 8.46 3.37
C GLU A 59 0.26 8.31 4.55
N ALA A 60 1.51 8.72 4.38
CA ALA A 60 2.42 8.98 5.49
C ALA A 60 2.57 10.49 5.71
N ARG A 61 2.75 10.87 6.97
CA ARG A 61 2.94 12.24 7.43
C ARG A 61 4.25 12.39 8.17
N ASP A 62 4.95 13.50 7.92
CA ASP A 62 6.04 13.95 8.77
C ASP A 62 5.49 14.58 10.06
N PRO A 63 5.76 14.03 11.25
CA PRO A 63 5.25 14.59 12.51
C PRO A 63 5.84 15.97 12.82
N VAL A 64 6.99 16.34 12.23
CA VAL A 64 7.65 17.62 12.50
C VAL A 64 7.11 18.71 11.56
N SER A 65 7.17 18.48 10.24
CA SER A 65 6.75 19.50 9.26
C SER A 65 5.27 19.41 8.87
N GLY A 66 4.59 18.31 9.16
CA GLY A 66 3.23 18.02 8.71
C GLY A 66 3.11 17.71 7.22
N ARG A 67 4.23 17.62 6.48
CA ARG A 67 4.26 17.21 5.07
C ARG A 67 3.73 15.80 4.90
N ARG A 68 3.22 15.50 3.70
CA ARG A 68 2.57 14.23 3.38
C ARG A 68 3.17 13.60 2.13
N ALA A 69 3.17 12.29 2.09
CA ALA A 69 3.48 11.49 0.92
C ALA A 69 2.39 10.43 0.79
N THR A 70 1.81 10.33 -0.41
CA THR A 70 0.73 9.41 -0.71
C THR A 70 1.18 8.35 -1.71
N TYR A 71 0.60 7.17 -1.61
CA TYR A 71 0.84 6.07 -2.54
C TYR A 71 -0.40 5.21 -2.67
N ASP A 72 -0.83 5.01 -3.91
CA ASP A 72 -2.07 4.31 -4.21
C ASP A 72 -1.76 3.13 -5.14
N ILE A 73 -2.40 1.99 -4.88
CA ILE A 73 -2.33 0.76 -5.69
C ILE A 73 -3.77 0.31 -5.88
N ASP A 74 -4.30 0.28 -7.11
CA ASP A 74 -5.68 -0.14 -7.32
C ASP A 74 -5.92 -0.74 -8.71
N THR A 75 -7.15 -1.19 -8.92
CA THR A 75 -7.62 -1.78 -10.17
C THR A 75 -8.37 -0.78 -11.07
N ASP A 76 -8.11 0.53 -10.95
CA ASP A 76 -8.93 1.58 -11.60
C ASP A 76 -9.01 1.50 -13.12
N LEU A 77 -7.97 0.97 -13.76
CA LEU A 77 -7.87 0.87 -15.22
C LEU A 77 -8.76 -0.22 -15.83
N TYR A 78 -9.20 -1.22 -15.06
CA TYR A 78 -9.85 -2.41 -15.61
C TYR A 78 -11.00 -2.96 -14.75
N ASP A 79 -12.06 -3.43 -15.43
CA ASP A 79 -13.16 -4.15 -14.79
C ASP A 79 -12.74 -5.58 -14.43
N ILE A 80 -12.32 -5.78 -13.18
CA ILE A 80 -11.85 -7.07 -12.66
C ILE A 80 -12.95 -8.12 -12.52
N SER A 81 -14.21 -7.81 -12.83
CA SER A 81 -15.27 -8.83 -12.96
C SER A 81 -15.08 -9.75 -14.17
N GLN A 82 -14.28 -9.30 -15.15
CA GLN A 82 -14.04 -10.02 -16.39
C GLN A 82 -12.91 -11.03 -16.24
N ASP A 83 -13.11 -12.26 -16.74
CA ASP A 83 -12.12 -13.34 -16.65
C ASP A 83 -10.77 -12.97 -17.27
N GLY A 84 -10.77 -12.13 -18.31
CA GLY A 84 -9.54 -11.65 -18.97
C GLY A 84 -8.70 -10.70 -18.12
N GLN A 85 -9.22 -10.19 -17.01
CA GLN A 85 -8.53 -9.27 -16.10
C GLN A 85 -8.07 -9.95 -14.81
N ARG A 86 -8.20 -11.28 -14.71
CA ARG A 86 -7.81 -12.05 -13.52
C ARG A 86 -6.32 -11.92 -13.20
N GLU A 87 -5.45 -11.95 -14.19
CA GLU A 87 -4.00 -11.82 -13.99
C GLU A 87 -3.64 -10.43 -13.43
N PHE A 88 -4.21 -9.37 -14.00
CA PHE A 88 -4.05 -8.00 -13.49
C PHE A 88 -4.57 -7.86 -12.06
N ALA A 89 -5.78 -8.38 -11.77
CA ALA A 89 -6.33 -8.34 -10.43
C ALA A 89 -5.48 -9.13 -9.42
N ASP A 90 -4.87 -10.23 -9.86
CA ASP A 90 -3.94 -11.03 -9.07
C ASP A 90 -2.63 -10.29 -8.79
N GLU A 91 -2.12 -9.51 -9.73
CA GLU A 91 -0.94 -8.64 -9.54
C GLU A 91 -1.22 -7.54 -8.52
N ILE A 92 -2.31 -6.79 -8.70
CA ILE A 92 -2.72 -5.76 -7.73
C ILE A 92 -2.95 -6.35 -6.33
N GLU A 93 -3.55 -7.54 -6.24
CA GLU A 93 -3.71 -8.23 -4.97
C GLU A 93 -2.36 -8.52 -4.29
N ARG A 94 -1.35 -8.97 -5.06
CA ARG A 94 0.00 -9.24 -4.53
C ARG A 94 0.70 -7.96 -4.09
N ASP A 95 0.63 -6.90 -4.89
CA ASP A 95 1.27 -5.62 -4.60
C ASP A 95 0.74 -5.02 -3.30
N ILE A 96 -0.58 -5.05 -3.08
CA ILE A 96 -1.19 -4.60 -1.82
C ILE A 96 -0.71 -5.43 -0.63
N ILE A 97 -0.67 -6.77 -0.76
CA ILE A 97 -0.20 -7.66 0.30
C ILE A 97 1.28 -7.42 0.62
N GLU A 98 2.12 -7.28 -0.39
CA GLU A 98 3.55 -7.02 -0.23
C GLU A 98 3.78 -5.66 0.44
N PHE A 99 3.07 -4.62 0.00
CA PHE A 99 3.14 -3.29 0.59
C PHE A 99 2.81 -3.32 2.09
N LEU A 100 1.67 -3.91 2.46
CA LEU A 100 1.25 -4.02 3.85
C LEU A 100 2.18 -4.92 4.67
N GLY A 101 2.73 -5.98 4.06
CA GLY A 101 3.74 -6.84 4.66
C GLY A 101 5.01 -6.08 5.01
N ASN A 102 5.54 -5.30 4.06
CA ASN A 102 6.71 -4.45 4.24
C ASN A 102 6.47 -3.36 5.28
N LEU A 103 5.29 -2.74 5.29
CA LEU A 103 4.90 -1.78 6.31
C LEU A 103 4.87 -2.42 7.71
N ARG A 104 4.30 -3.63 7.85
CA ARG A 104 4.28 -4.39 9.12
C ARG A 104 5.69 -4.74 9.60
N GLN A 105 6.59 -5.03 8.69
CA GLN A 105 8.00 -5.32 8.99
C GLN A 105 8.85 -4.08 9.20
N ARG A 106 8.25 -2.87 9.18
CA ARG A 106 8.95 -1.57 9.29
C ARG A 106 10.01 -1.37 8.20
N ALA A 107 9.82 -2.01 7.05
CA ALA A 107 10.70 -1.91 5.90
C ALA A 107 10.33 -0.74 4.97
N LEU A 108 9.12 -0.20 5.09
CA LEU A 108 8.72 1.05 4.42
C LEU A 108 9.40 2.24 5.10
N LEU A 109 10.18 2.99 4.33
CA LEU A 109 10.87 4.18 4.79
C LEU A 109 10.17 5.44 4.30
N ARG A 110 10.24 6.49 5.12
CA ARG A 110 9.81 7.84 4.80
C ARG A 110 10.95 8.81 5.08
N GLY A 111 11.09 9.85 4.28
CA GLY A 111 12.18 10.81 4.44
C GLY A 111 12.07 11.99 3.50
N ASN A 112 13.10 12.83 3.50
CA ASN A 112 13.16 13.97 2.61
C ASN A 112 14.11 13.69 1.43
N ASP A 113 13.65 14.00 0.23
CA ASP A 113 14.48 14.12 -0.96
C ASP A 113 14.49 15.61 -1.38
N GLY A 114 15.52 16.32 -0.93
CA GLY A 114 15.56 17.78 -1.01
C GLY A 114 14.38 18.42 -0.29
N ALA A 115 13.52 19.11 -1.03
CA ALA A 115 12.32 19.76 -0.48
C ALA A 115 11.08 18.85 -0.42
N LYS A 116 11.14 17.62 -0.96
CA LYS A 116 9.99 16.71 -1.05
C LYS A 116 10.02 15.68 0.05
N PHE A 117 8.86 15.41 0.64
CA PHE A 117 8.68 14.25 1.51
C PHE A 117 8.30 13.06 0.64
N VAL A 118 9.03 11.95 0.77
CA VAL A 118 8.92 10.80 -0.13
C VAL A 118 8.83 9.48 0.64
N LEU A 119 8.23 8.49 0.00
CA LEU A 119 8.21 7.10 0.45
C LEU A 119 9.23 6.28 -0.33
N VAL A 120 9.83 5.33 0.37
CA VAL A 120 10.75 4.36 -0.19
C VAL A 120 10.34 2.98 0.31
N PHE A 121 10.19 2.04 -0.62
CA PHE A 121 9.91 0.64 -0.31
C PHE A 121 11.01 -0.26 -0.91
N PRO A 122 11.30 -1.38 -0.24
CA PRO A 122 12.05 -2.46 -0.88
C PRO A 122 11.19 -3.10 -1.97
N LEU A 123 11.78 -3.36 -3.14
CA LEU A 123 11.22 -4.14 -4.23
C LEU A 123 12.35 -4.98 -4.85
N ASP A 124 12.24 -6.30 -4.85
CA ASP A 124 13.21 -7.24 -5.45
C ASP A 124 14.70 -6.99 -5.08
N GLY A 125 14.96 -6.70 -3.80
CA GLY A 125 16.32 -6.43 -3.32
C GLY A 125 16.88 -5.05 -3.68
N SER A 126 16.05 -4.18 -4.24
CA SER A 126 16.35 -2.77 -4.52
C SER A 126 15.43 -1.85 -3.73
N TYR A 127 15.79 -0.57 -3.59
CA TYR A 127 14.90 0.44 -3.00
C TYR A 127 14.25 1.27 -4.09
N VAL A 128 12.92 1.26 -4.13
CA VAL A 128 12.14 2.07 -5.05
C VAL A 128 11.61 3.29 -4.32
N ARG A 129 11.96 4.46 -4.83
CA ARG A 129 11.40 5.73 -4.38
C ARG A 129 10.16 6.05 -5.20
N VAL A 130 9.01 6.20 -4.55
CA VAL A 130 7.82 6.75 -5.20
C VAL A 130 7.83 8.26 -5.04
N VAL A 131 7.88 8.95 -6.18
CA VAL A 131 7.63 10.38 -6.26
C VAL A 131 6.37 10.60 -7.07
N GLN A 132 5.32 11.08 -6.41
CA GLN A 132 4.14 11.53 -7.11
C GLN A 132 4.48 12.83 -7.86
N GLY A 133 4.55 12.74 -9.19
CA GLY A 133 4.61 13.89 -10.08
C GLY A 133 3.21 14.43 -10.37
N ARG A 134 3.12 15.64 -10.94
CA ARG A 134 1.85 16.29 -11.30
C ARG A 134 1.02 15.54 -12.36
N PHE A 135 1.63 14.56 -13.05
CA PHE A 135 1.03 13.85 -14.19
C PHE A 135 1.36 12.34 -14.22
N MET A 136 2.46 11.89 -13.60
CA MET A 136 2.85 10.47 -13.52
C MET A 136 3.57 10.19 -12.20
N THR A 137 3.37 8.99 -11.66
CA THR A 137 4.19 8.42 -10.60
C THR A 137 5.51 7.97 -11.20
N HIS A 138 6.63 8.49 -10.69
CA HIS A 138 7.96 8.05 -11.11
C HIS A 138 8.58 7.18 -10.01
N ALA A 139 9.01 5.98 -10.40
CA ALA A 139 9.84 5.09 -9.61
C ALA A 139 11.31 5.31 -9.98
N SER A 140 12.18 5.55 -9.00
CA SER A 140 13.63 5.46 -9.20
C SER A 140 14.21 4.38 -8.30
N THR A 141 14.97 3.48 -8.91
CA THR A 141 15.67 2.38 -8.23
C THR A 141 17.00 2.88 -7.68
N HIS A 142 17.26 2.60 -6.41
CA HIS A 142 18.51 2.96 -5.75
C HIS A 142 19.16 1.71 -5.13
N ASP A 143 20.45 1.48 -5.47
CA ASP A 143 21.24 0.34 -4.97
C ASP A 143 21.51 0.43 -3.45
N SER A 144 21.49 1.65 -2.90
CA SER A 144 21.53 1.88 -1.45
C SER A 144 20.97 3.26 -1.12
N LEU A 145 20.24 3.37 0.00
CA LEU A 145 19.82 4.65 0.60
C LEU A 145 20.50 4.88 1.95
N THR A 146 21.77 4.47 2.07
CA THR A 146 22.54 4.67 3.30
C THR A 146 22.89 6.15 3.48
N GLY A 147 22.07 6.87 4.26
CA GLY A 147 22.33 8.26 4.64
C GLY A 147 21.15 8.94 5.35
N GLY A 148 21.18 8.97 6.69
CA GLY A 148 20.66 10.02 7.59
C GLY A 148 19.16 10.30 7.70
N ASP A 149 18.44 10.45 6.59
CA ASP A 149 17.16 11.19 6.56
C ASP A 149 15.92 10.31 6.33
N TYR A 150 16.11 9.00 6.22
CA TYR A 150 15.04 8.03 6.04
C TYR A 150 14.80 7.23 7.33
N VAL A 151 13.57 7.25 7.80
CA VAL A 151 13.13 6.51 8.99
C VAL A 151 11.96 5.59 8.64
N PRO A 152 11.74 4.49 9.39
CA PRO A 152 10.55 3.67 9.20
C PRO A 152 9.26 4.49 9.32
N ALA A 153 8.25 4.11 8.55
CA ALA A 153 6.88 4.53 8.82
C ALA A 153 6.37 3.76 10.05
N GLU A 154 6.13 4.47 11.15
CA GLU A 154 5.64 3.92 12.44
C GLU A 154 4.14 4.14 12.60
#